data_AF-A0A6J1EK72-F1
#
_entry.id   AF-A0A6J1EK72-F1
#
_cell.length_a   1.000
_cell.length_b   1.000
_cell.length_c   1.000
_cell.angle_alpha   90.00
_cell.angle_beta   90.00
_cell.angle_gamma   90.00
#
_symmetry.space_group_name_H-M   'P 1'
#
loop_
_entity.id
_entity.type
_entity.pdbx_description
1 polymer ?
#
loop_
_entity_poly.entity_id
_entity_poly.type
_entity_poly.pdbx_seq_one_letter_code
_entity_poly.pdbx_strand_id
1 'polypeptide(L)'
;MSCEPVFPPVPYAIRGVNHKKVQEAAEAAIKWKNEKERRCLIYKRVINGLSDSKCNHEDSQHYVLVIEAINDDGIPWSYIAKVKHFGGNGKEPHVFSVEDVLKNYKKH
;
A
#
# COMPACT_ATOMS: atom_id res chain seq x y z
N MET A 1 -7.87 23.08 14.75
CA MET A 1 -8.61 22.53 13.59
C MET A 1 -7.79 22.89 12.36
N SER A 2 -6.79 22.08 12.00
CA SER A 2 -6.82 20.84 11.19
C SER A 2 -6.25 21.15 9.80
N CYS A 3 -4.92 21.23 9.71
CA CYS A 3 -4.19 21.20 8.43
C CYS A 3 -4.09 19.74 7.96
N GLU A 4 -5.22 19.07 7.78
CA GLU A 4 -5.21 17.73 7.22
C GLU A 4 -4.78 17.85 5.76
N PRO A 5 -3.72 17.14 5.32
CA PRO A 5 -3.46 16.99 3.90
C PRO A 5 -4.60 16.14 3.33
N VAL A 6 -5.60 16.84 2.78
CA VAL A 6 -6.52 16.25 1.81
C VAL A 6 -5.64 15.75 0.69
N PHE A 7 -5.66 14.43 0.42
CA PHE A 7 -5.05 13.86 -0.79
C PHE A 7 -5.27 14.83 -1.96
N PRO A 8 -4.25 15.14 -2.77
CA PRO A 8 -4.41 16.10 -3.85
C PRO A 8 -5.60 15.66 -4.72
N PRO A 9 -6.39 16.62 -5.23
CA PRO A 9 -7.70 16.35 -5.81
C PRO A 9 -7.64 15.38 -7.00
N VAL A 10 -6.46 15.20 -7.61
CA VAL A 10 -6.21 14.17 -8.63
C VAL A 10 -4.88 13.46 -8.30
N PRO A 11 -4.91 12.23 -7.79
CA PRO A 11 -3.69 11.47 -7.54
C PRO A 11 -3.07 10.96 -8.86
N TYR A 12 -1.75 10.78 -8.87
CA TYR A 12 -0.97 10.38 -10.04
C TYR A 12 -0.72 8.88 -10.06
N ALA A 13 -0.87 8.25 -11.22
CA ALA A 13 -0.50 6.85 -11.40
C ALA A 13 1.02 6.65 -11.20
N ILE A 14 1.38 5.66 -10.38
CA ILE A 14 2.78 5.32 -10.12
C ILE A 14 3.33 4.55 -11.32
N ARG A 15 4.22 5.17 -12.10
CA ARG A 15 4.84 4.51 -13.27
C ARG A 15 5.83 3.42 -12.90
N GLY A 16 6.49 3.54 -11.75
CA GLY A 16 7.49 2.59 -11.28
C GLY A 16 7.05 1.92 -9.98
N VAL A 17 6.08 1.01 -10.04
CA VAL A 17 5.61 0.28 -8.85
C VAL A 17 6.72 -0.52 -8.17
N ASN A 18 7.76 -0.90 -8.93
CA ASN A 18 8.94 -1.61 -8.43
C ASN A 18 9.97 -0.68 -7.74
N HIS A 19 9.71 0.63 -7.62
CA HIS A 19 10.62 1.51 -6.88
C HIS A 19 10.68 1.10 -5.41
N LYS A 20 11.91 1.13 -4.85
CA LYS A 20 12.19 0.75 -3.46
C LYS A 20 11.20 1.34 -2.45
N LYS A 21 10.92 2.66 -2.51
CA LYS A 21 9.96 3.32 -1.61
C LYS A 21 8.54 2.74 -1.69
N VAL A 22 8.10 2.36 -2.89
CA VAL A 22 6.77 1.79 -3.13
C VAL A 22 6.70 0.35 -2.60
N GLN A 23 7.76 -0.43 -2.80
CA GLN A 23 7.87 -1.79 -2.27
C GLN A 23 7.93 -1.79 -0.73
N GLU A 24 8.73 -0.91 -0.12
CA GLU A 24 8.80 -0.74 1.34
C GLU A 24 7.44 -0.35 1.94
N ALA A 25 6.71 0.57 1.29
CA ALA A 25 5.36 0.94 1.73
C ALA A 25 4.38 -0.25 1.66
N ALA A 26 4.50 -1.09 0.64
CA ALA A 26 3.65 -2.27 0.49
C ALA A 26 3.99 -3.38 1.50
N GLU A 27 5.28 -3.62 1.75
CA GLU A 27 5.74 -4.57 2.77
C GLU A 27 5.27 -4.14 4.17
N ALA A 28 5.39 -2.86 4.50
CA ALA A 28 4.89 -2.30 5.74
C ALA A 28 3.37 -2.49 5.89
N ALA A 29 2.61 -2.34 4.80
CA ALA A 29 1.16 -2.58 4.81
C ALA A 29 0.82 -4.05 5.11
N ILE A 30 1.51 -5.00 4.49
CA ILE A 30 1.28 -6.43 4.77
C ILE A 30 1.67 -6.79 6.20
N LYS A 31 2.82 -6.30 6.69
CA LYS A 31 3.25 -6.48 8.08
C LYS A 31 2.19 -5.94 9.06
N TRP A 32 1.72 -4.72 8.83
CA TRP A 32 0.69 -4.09 9.66
C TRP A 32 -0.60 -4.92 9.70
N LYS A 33 -1.05 -5.45 8.55
CA LYS A 33 -2.25 -6.28 8.49
C LYS A 33 -2.07 -7.61 9.24
N ASN A 34 -0.92 -8.25 9.07
CA ASN A 34 -0.57 -9.47 9.81
C ASN A 34 -0.63 -9.24 11.33
N GLU A 35 -0.05 -8.14 11.81
CA GLU A 35 -0.04 -7.79 13.23
C GLU A 35 -1.45 -7.45 13.75
N LYS A 36 -2.21 -6.64 13.01
CA LYS A 36 -3.54 -6.17 13.43
C LYS A 36 -4.60 -7.27 13.41
N GLU A 37 -4.58 -8.15 12.41
CA GLU A 37 -5.58 -9.20 12.21
C GLU A 37 -5.09 -10.59 12.64
N ARG A 38 -3.85 -10.70 13.15
CA ARG A 38 -3.19 -11.98 13.49
C ARG A 38 -3.17 -12.97 12.31
N ARG A 39 -2.74 -12.49 11.14
CA ARG A 39 -2.62 -13.28 9.90
C ARG A 39 -1.16 -13.54 9.54
N CYS A 40 -0.94 -14.45 8.58
CA CYS A 40 0.37 -14.84 8.06
C CYS A 40 0.44 -14.61 6.53
N LEU A 41 0.07 -13.41 6.08
CA LEU A 41 0.15 -13.02 4.68
C LEU A 41 1.61 -12.92 4.22
N ILE A 42 1.92 -13.45 3.04
CA ILE A 42 3.24 -13.34 2.40
C ILE A 42 3.17 -12.32 1.28
N TYR A 43 3.88 -11.20 1.43
CA TYR A 43 3.98 -10.18 0.39
C TYR A 43 4.55 -10.76 -0.91
N LYS A 44 3.94 -10.44 -2.05
CA LYS A 44 4.39 -10.90 -3.37
C LYS A 44 4.83 -9.77 -4.30
N ARG A 45 3.96 -8.77 -4.53
CA ARG A 45 4.26 -7.61 -5.39
C ARG A 45 3.24 -6.49 -5.24
N VAL A 46 3.62 -5.29 -5.66
CA VAL A 46 2.68 -4.21 -6.01
C VAL A 46 2.23 -4.38 -7.46
N ILE A 47 0.92 -4.43 -7.69
CA ILE A 47 0.32 -4.55 -9.03
C ILE A 47 0.16 -3.16 -9.65
N ASN A 48 -0.35 -2.21 -8.87
CA ASN A 48 -0.65 -0.85 -9.31
C ASN A 48 -0.69 0.09 -8.11
N GLY A 49 -0.69 1.40 -8.35
CA GLY A 49 -0.91 2.35 -7.28
C GLY A 49 -1.04 3.79 -7.76
N LEU A 50 -1.52 4.63 -6.84
CA LEU A 50 -1.65 6.06 -6.99
C LEU A 50 -0.81 6.76 -5.93
N SER A 51 -0.30 7.94 -6.25
CA SER A 51 0.45 8.80 -5.33
C SER A 51 -0.07 10.23 -5.36
N ASP A 52 0.07 10.93 -4.24
CA ASP A 52 -0.13 12.37 -4.17
C ASP A 52 0.95 13.20 -4.91
N SER A 53 2.11 12.61 -5.22
CA SER A 53 3.17 13.29 -5.96
C SER A 53 3.56 12.60 -7.27
N LYS A 54 3.95 13.40 -8.26
CA LYS A 54 4.62 12.93 -9.49
C LYS A 54 6.08 12.57 -9.24
N CYS A 55 6.67 13.08 -8.16
CA CYS A 55 8.10 13.01 -7.89
C CYS A 55 8.37 12.05 -6.73
N ASN A 56 9.14 10.99 -6.99
CA ASN A 56 9.52 10.01 -5.95
C ASN A 56 10.58 10.53 -4.95
N HIS A 57 10.93 11.82 -5.02
CA HIS A 57 11.98 12.45 -4.21
C HIS A 57 11.44 13.30 -3.05
N GLU A 58 10.13 13.35 -2.85
CA GLU A 58 9.55 14.15 -1.76
C GLU A 58 9.82 13.54 -0.38
N ASP A 59 9.87 14.42 0.62
CA ASP A 59 10.15 14.11 2.03
C ASP A 59 9.03 13.28 2.67
N SER A 60 7.81 13.38 2.15
CA SER A 60 6.72 12.47 2.51
C SER A 60 5.79 12.30 1.34
N GLN A 61 5.36 11.06 1.09
CA GLN A 61 4.51 10.71 -0.05
C GLN A 61 3.40 9.77 0.42
N HIS A 62 2.17 10.06 0.03
CA HIS A 62 1.03 9.20 0.27
C HIS A 62 0.78 8.30 -0.93
N TYR A 63 0.48 7.04 -0.64
CA TYR A 63 0.22 6.02 -1.62
C TYR A 63 -1.13 5.35 -1.37
N VAL A 64 -1.83 5.04 -2.47
CA VAL A 64 -2.89 4.04 -2.51
C VAL A 64 -2.36 2.90 -3.38
N LEU A 65 -2.03 1.76 -2.77
CA LEU A 65 -1.37 0.64 -3.43
C LEU A 65 -2.31 -0.55 -3.58
N VAL A 66 -2.30 -1.18 -4.75
CA VAL A 66 -2.89 -2.49 -4.98
C VAL A 66 -1.78 -3.53 -4.84
N ILE A 67 -1.86 -4.35 -3.80
CA ILE A 67 -0.82 -5.31 -3.39
C ILE A 67 -1.34 -6.72 -3.62
N GLU A 68 -0.53 -7.58 -4.23
CA GLU A 68 -0.74 -9.02 -4.26
C GLU A 68 0.03 -9.66 -3.10
N ALA A 69 -0.64 -10.48 -2.30
CA ALA A 69 -0.02 -11.28 -1.25
C ALA A 69 -0.64 -12.68 -1.22
N ILE A 70 0.12 -13.67 -0.77
CA ILE A 70 -0.38 -15.02 -0.54
C ILE A 70 -1.06 -15.04 0.83
N ASN A 71 -2.31 -15.51 0.87
CA ASN A 71 -3.07 -15.63 2.10
C ASN A 71 -2.67 -16.90 2.90
N ASP A 72 -3.31 -17.08 4.05
CA ASP A 72 -3.04 -18.20 4.97
C ASP A 72 -3.31 -19.59 4.34
N ASP A 73 -4.13 -19.65 3.28
CA ASP A 73 -4.45 -20.87 2.53
C ASP A 73 -3.49 -21.13 1.34
N GLY A 74 -2.46 -20.29 1.17
CA GLY A 74 -1.57 -20.37 0.01
C GLY A 74 -2.14 -19.77 -1.28
N ILE A 75 -3.26 -19.05 -1.21
CA ILE A 75 -3.95 -18.48 -2.37
C ILE A 75 -3.56 -17.00 -2.55
N PRO A 76 -3.17 -16.56 -3.77
CA PRO A 76 -2.90 -15.15 -4.03
C PRO A 76 -4.17 -14.30 -3.94
N TRP A 77 -4.18 -13.32 -3.04
CA TRP A 77 -5.23 -12.32 -2.84
C TRP A 77 -4.70 -10.92 -3.12
N SER A 78 -5.60 -10.01 -3.47
CA SER A 78 -5.29 -8.59 -3.66
C SER A 78 -5.79 -7.77 -2.49
N TYR A 79 -5.03 -6.74 -2.15
CA TYR A 79 -5.29 -5.85 -1.03
C TYR A 79 -5.11 -4.39 -1.50
N ILE A 80 -5.94 -3.49 -0.98
CA ILE A 80 -5.76 -2.05 -1.19
C ILE A 80 -5.23 -1.44 0.09
N ALA A 81 -4.03 -0.86 0.03
CA ALA A 81 -3.38 -0.22 1.17
C ALA A 81 -3.29 1.30 0.99
N LYS A 82 -3.59 2.05 2.06
CA LYS A 82 -3.32 3.49 2.15
C LYS A 82 -2.14 3.71 3.08
N VAL A 83 -1.04 4.27 2.56
CA VAL A 83 0.24 4.36 3.28
C VAL A 83 0.87 5.73 3.08
N LYS A 84 1.49 6.28 4.13
CA LYS A 84 2.40 7.44 4.04
C LYS A 84 3.83 6.95 4.21
N HIS A 85 4.67 7.16 3.22
CA HIS A 85 6.11 6.88 3.30
C HIS A 85 6.87 8.17 3.56
N PHE A 86 7.86 8.13 4.46
CA PHE A 86 8.70 9.28 4.81
C PHE A 86 10.07 9.10 4.16
N GLY A 87 10.44 9.99 3.25
CA GLY A 87 11.63 9.88 2.41
C GLY A 87 12.92 9.72 3.22
N GLY A 88 13.46 8.49 3.30
CA GLY A 88 14.86 8.20 3.64
C GLY A 88 15.32 8.45 5.08
N ASN A 89 14.49 9.05 5.94
CA ASN A 89 14.88 9.44 7.31
C ASN A 89 14.82 8.30 8.34
N GLY A 90 14.86 7.04 7.90
CA GLY A 90 14.79 5.86 8.78
C GLY A 90 13.45 5.68 9.51
N LYS A 91 12.42 6.47 9.17
CA LYS A 91 11.07 6.34 9.72
C LYS A 91 10.31 5.27 8.94
N GLU A 92 9.70 4.33 9.66
CA GLU A 92 8.85 3.31 9.05
C GLU A 92 7.64 3.97 8.35
N PRO A 93 7.17 3.40 7.22
CA PRO A 93 5.95 3.86 6.58
C PRO A 93 4.76 3.78 7.54
N HIS A 94 3.93 4.82 7.57
CA HIS A 94 2.70 4.83 8.35
C HIS A 94 1.55 4.27 7.53
N VAL A 95 0.97 3.16 7.98
CA VAL A 95 -0.15 2.48 7.31
C VAL A 95 -1.47 2.93 7.93
N PHE A 96 -2.34 3.55 7.11
CA PHE A 96 -3.66 4.00 7.57
C PHE A 96 -4.70 2.88 7.49
N SER A 97 -4.70 2.12 6.41
CA SER A 97 -5.63 1.02 6.20
C SER A 97 -5.10 0.00 5.19
N VAL A 98 -5.57 -1.24 5.32
CA VAL A 98 -5.36 -2.33 4.35
C VAL A 98 -6.65 -3.12 4.23
N GLU A 99 -7.29 -3.05 3.06
CA GLU A 99 -8.59 -3.63 2.76
C GLU A 99 -8.45 -4.83 1.83
N ASP A 100 -9.21 -5.90 2.09
CA ASP A 100 -9.26 -7.09 1.24
C ASP A 100 -10.05 -6.77 -0.03
N VAL A 101 -9.46 -7.01 -1.20
CA VAL A 101 -10.21 -6.95 -2.46
C VAL A 101 -10.90 -8.31 -2.64
N LEU A 102 -12.10 -8.44 -2.08
CA LEU A 102 -12.92 -9.64 -2.27
C LEU A 102 -13.08 -9.92 -3.77
N LYS A 103 -12.53 -11.04 -4.25
CA LYS A 103 -13.06 -11.68 -5.46
C LYS A 103 -14.45 -12.21 -5.10
N ASN A 104 -15.48 -11.39 -5.24
CA ASN A 104 -16.82 -11.87 -5.53
C ASN A 104 -16.82 -12.54 -6.92
N TYR A 105 -16.00 -13.58 -7.12
CA TYR A 105 -16.29 -14.59 -8.13
C TYR A 105 -17.42 -15.43 -7.55
N LYS A 106 -18.66 -14.91 -7.66
CA LYS A 106 -19.80 -15.82 -7.70
C LYS A 106 -19.48 -16.82 -8.81
N LYS A 107 -19.30 -18.09 -8.45
CA LYS A 107 -19.34 -19.21 -9.40
C LYS A 107 -20.65 -19.05 -10.19
N HIS A 108 -20.54 -18.65 -11.45
CA HIS A 108 -21.59 -18.84 -12.44
C HIS A 108 -21.33 -20.17 -13.12
#